data_AF-B2JJG3-F1
#
_entry.id   AF-B2JJG3-F1
#
_cell.length_a   1.000
_cell.length_b   1.000
_cell.length_c   1.000
_cell.angle_alpha   90.00
_cell.angle_beta   90.00
_cell.angle_gamma   90.00
#
_symmetry.space_group_name_H-M   'P 1'
#
loop_
_entity.id
_entity.type
_entity.pdbx_description
1 polymer ?
#
loop_
_entity_poly.entity_id
_entity_poly.type
_entity_poly.pdbx_seq_one_letter_code
_entity_poly.pdbx_strand_id
1 'polypeptide(L)'
;MTLIDPHRIVVIATSAAFVLCANALTARDARAELGGTVTTLPVNENCTQRAVPSGTVRIRATVDAGGTTIREYATCDGYVFAYAWQGPTMPDLARLLGRYAERYRAKAATQLGAFGYLHASRVDQPDIVVESGGQMRSYVGRAWLPAAVPSGFSLADLR
;
A
#
# COMPACT_ATOMS: atom_id res chain seq x y z
N MET A 1 -28.10 72.44 34.43
CA MET A 1 -26.81 72.83 35.03
C MET A 1 -25.85 71.65 34.82
N THR A 2 -25.27 71.47 33.61
CA THR A 2 -23.89 71.88 33.20
C THR A 2 -22.82 71.40 34.19
N LEU A 3 -21.89 70.50 33.85
CA LEU A 3 -20.68 70.64 32.97
C LEU A 3 -20.11 69.20 32.70
N ILE A 4 -19.77 68.72 31.49
CA ILE A 4 -18.49 68.83 30.71
C ILE A 4 -17.25 68.41 31.55
N ASP A 5 -16.61 67.23 31.42
CA ASP A 5 -15.70 66.63 30.38
C ASP A 5 -14.28 66.41 31.02
N PRO A 6 -13.17 65.95 30.39
CA PRO A 6 -12.84 64.78 29.55
C PRO A 6 -11.60 63.94 30.06
N HIS A 7 -11.32 62.82 29.37
CA HIS A 7 -9.99 62.16 29.12
C HIS A 7 -9.09 61.62 30.25
N ARG A 8 -8.86 60.29 30.27
CA ARG A 8 -7.53 59.59 30.21
C ARG A 8 -7.74 58.17 29.62
N ILE A 9 -7.40 57.90 28.34
CA ILE A 9 -6.15 57.28 27.83
C ILE A 9 -5.86 55.93 28.55
N VAL A 10 -5.94 54.74 27.92
CA VAL A 10 -4.91 54.01 27.13
C VAL A 10 -5.62 52.69 26.68
N VAL A 11 -5.91 52.44 25.39
CA VAL A 11 -5.06 51.84 24.33
C VAL A 11 -4.87 50.30 24.44
N ILE A 12 -5.43 49.62 23.43
CA ILE A 12 -5.03 48.35 22.78
C ILE A 12 -5.32 47.01 23.49
N ALA A 13 -6.16 46.19 22.85
CA ALA A 13 -5.73 44.91 22.29
C ALA A 13 -6.81 44.32 21.36
N THR A 14 -6.63 44.51 20.06
CA THR A 14 -7.22 43.69 19.01
C THR A 14 -6.77 42.24 19.18
N SER A 15 -7.67 41.28 19.18
CA SER A 15 -7.38 39.90 18.76
C SER A 15 -8.67 39.18 18.39
N ALA A 16 -8.98 39.22 17.08
CA ALA A 16 -9.92 38.30 16.47
C ALA A 16 -9.30 36.90 16.47
N ALA A 17 -9.90 35.96 17.21
CA ALA A 17 -9.47 34.57 17.22
C ALA A 17 -9.89 33.90 15.91
N PHE A 18 -8.96 33.82 14.95
CA PHE A 18 -9.04 32.91 13.82
C PHE A 18 -8.91 31.48 14.36
N VAL A 19 -10.03 30.75 14.43
CA VAL A 19 -10.03 29.31 14.68
C VAL A 19 -9.45 28.63 13.44
N LEU A 20 -8.14 28.35 13.47
CA LEU A 20 -7.51 27.39 12.57
C LEU A 20 -8.07 26.00 12.90
N CYS A 21 -9.10 25.56 12.18
CA CYS A 21 -9.40 24.15 12.06
C CYS A 21 -8.23 23.49 11.31
N ALA A 22 -7.26 22.97 12.06
CA ALA A 22 -6.22 22.10 11.55
C ALA A 22 -6.89 20.81 11.03
N ASN A 23 -7.24 20.78 9.75
CA ASN A 23 -7.53 19.55 9.04
C ASN A 23 -6.24 18.74 9.02
N ALA A 24 -6.06 17.84 10.00
CA ALA A 24 -5.07 16.80 9.93
C ALA A 24 -5.42 15.91 8.73
N LEU A 25 -4.79 16.17 7.57
CA LEU A 25 -4.78 15.24 6.45
C LEU A 25 -4.00 14.01 6.91
N THR A 26 -4.71 13.04 7.51
CA THR A 26 -4.18 11.69 7.60
C THR A 26 -4.04 11.21 6.16
N ALA A 27 -2.81 11.17 5.64
CA ALA A 27 -2.53 10.58 4.35
C ALA A 27 -3.01 9.13 4.42
N ARG A 28 -4.18 8.83 3.85
CA ARG A 28 -4.62 7.46 3.64
C ARG A 28 -3.54 6.82 2.77
N ASP A 29 -2.95 5.73 3.24
CA ASP A 29 -2.17 4.81 2.41
C ASP A 29 -3.07 4.31 1.26
N ALA A 30 -3.09 5.09 0.18
CA ALA A 30 -3.77 4.75 -1.06
C ALA A 30 -2.92 3.72 -1.79
N ARG A 31 -3.04 2.47 -1.35
CA ARG A 31 -2.51 1.29 -2.03
C ARG A 31 -3.61 0.78 -2.95
N ALA A 32 -3.29 0.55 -4.22
CA ALA A 32 -4.26 -0.08 -5.11
C ALA A 32 -4.26 -1.58 -4.88
N GLU A 33 -5.43 -2.21 -4.93
CA GLU A 33 -5.48 -3.67 -4.94
C GLU A 33 -4.80 -4.23 -6.20
N LEU A 34 -4.42 -5.51 -6.15
CA LEU A 34 -3.88 -6.24 -7.28
C LEU A 34 -4.86 -6.19 -8.47
N GLY A 35 -4.39 -5.74 -9.63
CA GLY A 35 -5.19 -5.51 -10.82
C GLY A 35 -6.02 -4.21 -10.79
N GLY A 36 -5.76 -3.34 -9.82
CA GLY A 36 -6.23 -1.95 -9.79
C GLY A 36 -5.25 -0.99 -10.46
N THR A 37 -5.69 0.24 -10.67
CA THR A 37 -4.87 1.32 -11.26
C THR A 37 -4.62 2.41 -10.23
N VAL A 38 -3.37 2.83 -10.07
CA VAL A 38 -3.06 4.03 -9.30
C VAL A 38 -2.96 5.23 -10.22
N THR A 39 -3.97 6.11 -10.18
CA THR A 39 -4.13 7.19 -11.16
C THR A 39 -3.09 8.30 -11.02
N THR A 40 -2.57 8.56 -9.83
CA THR A 40 -1.55 9.59 -9.62
C THR A 40 -0.88 9.35 -8.30
N LEU A 41 0.44 9.19 -8.35
CA LEU A 41 1.27 9.13 -7.17
C LEU A 41 2.32 10.22 -7.30
N PRO A 42 2.56 11.03 -6.26
CA PRO A 42 3.78 11.80 -6.24
C PRO A 42 4.94 10.82 -6.37
N VAL A 43 5.89 11.11 -7.25
CA VAL A 43 7.21 10.48 -7.22
C VAL A 43 7.79 10.85 -5.86
N ASN A 44 7.56 9.97 -4.89
CA ASN A 44 8.10 10.08 -3.55
C ASN A 44 9.42 9.32 -3.51
N GLU A 45 10.20 9.57 -2.45
CA GLU A 45 11.54 9.00 -2.24
C GLU A 45 11.53 7.45 -2.21
N ASN A 46 10.36 6.84 -2.02
CA ASN A 46 10.18 5.38 -1.92
C ASN A 46 9.71 4.71 -3.22
N CYS A 47 9.68 5.44 -4.35
CA CYS A 47 9.35 4.91 -5.66
C CYS A 47 10.63 4.77 -6.51
N THR A 48 10.99 3.55 -6.89
CA THR A 48 12.05 3.27 -7.86
C THR A 48 11.44 2.87 -9.21
N GLN A 49 12.22 2.99 -10.27
CA GLN A 49 11.83 2.62 -11.62
C GLN A 49 12.82 1.62 -12.20
N ARG A 50 12.30 0.65 -12.95
CA ARG A 50 13.09 -0.35 -13.65
C ARG A 50 12.67 -0.44 -15.10
N ALA A 51 13.63 -0.23 -16.00
CA ALA A 51 13.42 -0.46 -17.42
C ALA A 51 13.26 -1.96 -17.71
N VAL A 52 12.29 -2.28 -18.55
CA VAL A 52 12.04 -3.60 -19.13
C VAL A 52 11.77 -3.44 -20.62
N PRO A 53 11.91 -4.48 -21.46
CA PRO A 53 11.62 -4.38 -22.88
C PRO A 53 10.23 -3.83 -23.23
N SER A 54 9.22 -4.09 -22.38
CA SER A 54 7.85 -3.59 -22.53
C SER A 54 7.60 -2.18 -22.00
N GLY A 55 8.60 -1.49 -21.43
CA GLY A 55 8.46 -0.16 -20.86
C GLY A 55 9.16 -0.02 -19.51
N THR A 56 8.49 0.60 -18.53
CA THR A 56 9.06 0.80 -17.19
C THR A 56 8.13 0.24 -16.13
N VAL A 57 8.69 -0.52 -15.20
CA VAL A 57 8.02 -0.97 -13.99
C VAL A 57 8.35 0.01 -12.87
N ARG A 58 7.32 0.52 -12.20
CA ARG A 58 7.45 1.31 -10.98
C ARG A 58 7.34 0.40 -9.77
N ILE A 59 8.23 0.58 -8.82
CA ILE A 59 8.29 -0.20 -7.59
C ILE A 59 8.15 0.78 -6.43
N ARG A 60 7.11 0.62 -5.64
CA ARG A 60 6.87 1.43 -4.45
C ARG A 60 7.02 0.58 -3.20
N ALA A 61 7.88 1.00 -2.28
CA ALA A 61 8.00 0.36 -0.98
C ALA A 61 7.21 1.15 0.09
N THR A 62 6.50 0.41 0.95
CA THR A 62 5.81 0.94 2.13
C THR A 62 6.00 -0.03 3.29
N VAL A 63 5.98 0.46 4.52
CA VAL A 63 6.01 -0.38 5.72
C VAL A 63 4.65 -0.26 6.39
N ASP A 64 4.00 -1.38 6.69
CA ASP A 64 2.74 -1.37 7.43
C ASP A 64 2.94 -1.22 8.95
N ALA A 65 1.84 -1.12 9.69
CA ALA A 65 1.87 -0.99 11.14
C ALA A 65 2.51 -2.21 11.86
N GLY A 66 2.58 -3.36 11.18
CA GLY A 66 3.20 -4.58 11.66
C GLY A 66 4.70 -4.68 11.35
N GLY A 67 5.30 -3.64 10.77
CA GLY A 67 6.72 -3.62 10.39
C GLY A 67 7.03 -4.40 9.13
N THR A 68 6.02 -4.77 8.35
CA THR A 68 6.21 -5.54 7.12
C THR A 68 6.38 -4.59 5.93
N THR A 69 7.52 -4.76 5.25
CA THR A 69 7.81 -4.04 4.01
C THR A 69 7.00 -4.68 2.90
N ILE A 70 6.22 -3.86 2.20
CA ILE A 70 5.38 -4.25 1.08
C ILE A 70 5.83 -3.44 -0.13
N ARG A 71 6.23 -4.15 -1.19
CA ARG A 71 6.56 -3.60 -2.49
C ARG A 71 5.42 -3.79 -3.46
N GLU A 72 4.88 -2.69 -3.97
CA GLU A 72 3.89 -2.63 -5.05
C GLU A 72 4.63 -2.50 -6.38
N TYR A 73 4.29 -3.36 -7.36
CA TYR A 73 4.85 -3.34 -8.71
C TYR A 73 3.76 -2.96 -9.71
N ALA A 74 3.97 -1.84 -10.39
CA ALA A 74 3.01 -1.29 -11.34
C ALA A 74 3.66 -0.98 -12.69
N THR A 75 2.87 -1.02 -13.76
CA THR A 75 3.29 -0.53 -15.08
C THR A 75 3.38 1.00 -15.11
N CYS A 76 3.91 1.57 -16.19
CA CYS A 76 3.89 3.01 -16.46
C CYS A 76 2.51 3.64 -16.35
N ASP A 77 1.46 2.88 -16.66
CA ASP A 77 0.08 3.36 -16.65
C ASP A 77 -0.58 3.21 -15.26
N GLY A 78 0.20 2.78 -14.26
CA GLY A 78 -0.25 2.62 -12.87
C GLY A 78 -0.98 1.31 -12.60
N TYR A 79 -1.01 0.37 -13.55
CA TYR A 79 -1.63 -0.94 -13.35
C TYR A 79 -0.78 -1.82 -12.43
N VAL A 80 -1.29 -2.14 -11.24
CA VAL A 80 -0.60 -2.96 -10.24
C VAL A 80 -0.73 -4.44 -10.62
N PHE A 81 0.38 -5.03 -11.06
CA PHE A 81 0.39 -6.43 -11.51
C PHE A 81 0.99 -7.39 -10.48
N ALA A 82 1.72 -6.87 -9.49
CA ALA A 82 2.32 -7.71 -8.45
C ALA A 82 2.57 -6.96 -7.13
N TYR A 83 2.68 -7.76 -6.07
CA TYR A 83 3.11 -7.38 -4.74
C TYR A 83 4.21 -8.33 -4.26
N ALA A 84 5.17 -7.81 -3.50
CA ALA A 84 6.10 -8.61 -2.70
C ALA A 84 6.11 -8.09 -1.27
N TRP A 85 6.35 -8.95 -0.29
CA TRP A 85 6.43 -8.55 1.10
C TRP A 85 7.49 -9.33 1.87
N GLN A 86 8.05 -8.63 2.86
CA GLN A 86 8.99 -9.19 3.82
C GLN A 86 8.84 -8.49 5.16
N GLY A 87 8.71 -9.25 6.24
CA GLY A 87 8.65 -8.67 7.57
C GLY A 87 8.28 -9.62 8.70
N PRO A 88 8.16 -9.09 9.92
CA PRO A 88 7.87 -9.90 11.10
C PRO A 88 6.41 -10.33 11.20
N THR A 89 5.51 -9.76 10.39
CA THR A 89 4.08 -10.08 10.38
C THR A 89 3.58 -10.35 8.96
N MET A 90 2.49 -11.11 8.83
CA MET A 90 1.82 -11.27 7.53
C MET A 90 1.07 -9.97 7.20
N PRO A 91 1.21 -9.41 5.98
CA PRO A 91 0.45 -8.24 5.58
C PRO A 91 -1.04 -8.58 5.42
N ASP A 92 -1.89 -7.56 5.36
CA ASP A 92 -3.31 -7.74 5.05
C ASP A 92 -3.50 -8.18 3.58
N LEU A 93 -3.46 -9.49 3.34
CA LEU A 93 -3.66 -10.08 2.03
C LEU A 93 -5.06 -9.80 1.47
N ALA A 94 -6.06 -9.54 2.31
CA ALA A 94 -7.39 -9.19 1.82
C ALA A 94 -7.34 -7.85 1.08
N ARG A 95 -6.66 -6.88 1.67
CA ARG A 95 -6.46 -5.55 1.08
C ARG A 95 -5.55 -5.59 -0.15
N LEU A 96 -4.46 -6.35 -0.11
CA LEU A 96 -3.52 -6.41 -1.23
C LEU A 96 -4.13 -7.12 -2.46
N LEU A 97 -4.84 -8.22 -2.24
CA LEU A 97 -5.39 -9.04 -3.31
C LEU A 97 -6.75 -8.55 -3.80
N GLY A 98 -7.48 -7.78 -2.99
CA GLY A 98 -8.78 -7.23 -3.39
C GLY A 98 -9.76 -8.30 -3.83
N ARG A 99 -10.30 -8.15 -5.05
CA ARG A 99 -11.21 -9.13 -5.69
C ARG A 99 -10.69 -10.58 -5.75
N TYR A 100 -9.38 -10.79 -5.68
CA TYR A 100 -8.77 -12.13 -5.72
C TYR A 100 -8.71 -12.82 -4.35
N ALA A 101 -8.95 -12.08 -3.25
CA ALA A 101 -8.74 -12.56 -1.89
C ALA A 101 -9.63 -13.76 -1.53
N GLU A 102 -10.89 -13.77 -1.96
CA GLU A 102 -11.83 -14.86 -1.66
C GLU A 102 -11.40 -16.17 -2.32
N ARG A 103 -11.06 -16.14 -3.62
CA ARG A 103 -10.58 -17.31 -4.35
C ARG A 103 -9.28 -17.85 -3.76
N TYR A 104 -8.34 -16.96 -3.42
CA TYR A 104 -7.12 -17.32 -2.72
C TYR A 104 -7.42 -18.07 -1.40
N ARG A 105 -8.29 -17.52 -0.55
CA ARG A 105 -8.66 -18.15 0.73
C ARG A 105 -9.32 -19.51 0.55
N ALA A 106 -10.25 -19.62 -0.40
CA ALA A 106 -10.93 -20.88 -0.70
C ALA A 106 -9.92 -21.97 -1.11
N LYS A 107 -9.00 -21.64 -2.03
CA LYS A 107 -7.98 -22.58 -2.49
C LYS A 107 -6.96 -22.92 -1.40
N ALA A 108 -6.52 -21.93 -0.62
CA ALA A 108 -5.62 -22.15 0.51
C ALA A 108 -6.24 -23.06 1.58
N ALA A 109 -7.52 -22.89 1.90
CA ALA A 109 -8.24 -23.75 2.84
C ALA A 109 -8.36 -25.20 2.33
N THR A 110 -8.66 -25.39 1.04
CA THR A 110 -8.68 -26.74 0.43
C THR A 110 -7.30 -27.39 0.49
N GLN A 111 -6.22 -26.66 0.21
CA GLN A 111 -4.86 -27.19 0.28
C GLN A 111 -4.47 -27.55 1.72
N LEU A 112 -4.82 -26.71 2.71
CA LEU A 112 -4.57 -27.01 4.11
C LEU A 112 -5.26 -28.30 4.56
N GLY A 113 -6.52 -28.50 4.16
CA GLY A 113 -7.27 -29.72 4.46
C GLY A 113 -6.75 -30.96 3.73
N ALA A 114 -6.21 -30.81 2.52
CA ALA A 114 -5.69 -31.92 1.72
C ALA A 114 -4.30 -32.41 2.17
N PHE A 115 -3.43 -31.50 2.64
CA PHE A 115 -2.04 -31.83 2.89
C PHE A 115 -1.68 -31.98 4.38
N GLY A 116 -2.57 -31.67 5.33
CA GLY A 116 -2.33 -31.89 6.78
C GLY A 116 -1.15 -31.12 7.38
N TYR A 117 -0.36 -30.41 6.56
CA TYR A 117 0.83 -29.66 6.93
C TYR A 117 0.71 -28.21 6.44
N LEU A 118 1.08 -27.27 7.32
CA LEU A 118 0.80 -25.84 7.34
C LEU A 118 1.53 -24.98 6.30
N HIS A 119 1.80 -25.51 5.11
CA HIS A 119 2.59 -24.81 4.12
C HIS A 119 1.86 -24.78 2.78
N ALA A 120 0.76 -24.03 2.71
CA ALA A 120 0.29 -23.46 1.46
C ALA A 120 1.29 -22.40 0.99
N SER A 121 2.53 -22.84 0.74
CA SER A 121 3.65 -21.99 0.35
C SER A 121 3.39 -21.32 -0.99
N ARG A 122 2.52 -21.92 -1.79
CA ARG A 122 2.10 -21.46 -3.10
C ARG A 122 0.64 -21.86 -3.38
N VAL A 123 -0.20 -20.87 -3.60
CA VAL A 123 -1.53 -21.00 -4.20
C VAL A 123 -1.41 -20.58 -5.65
N ASP A 124 -1.52 -21.56 -6.55
CA ASP A 124 -1.45 -21.36 -8.00
C ASP A 124 -2.85 -21.40 -8.60
N GLN A 125 -3.27 -20.31 -9.24
CA GLN A 125 -4.52 -20.19 -9.97
C GLN A 125 -4.27 -19.48 -11.31
N PRO A 126 -5.12 -19.70 -12.34
CA PRO A 126 -4.91 -19.15 -13.68
C PRO A 126 -4.82 -17.62 -13.72
N ASP A 127 -5.51 -16.94 -12.80
CA ASP A 127 -5.65 -15.49 -12.73
C ASP A 127 -4.75 -14.84 -11.68
N ILE A 128 -4.32 -15.60 -10.67
CA ILE A 128 -3.47 -15.11 -9.57
C ILE A 128 -2.58 -16.24 -9.04
N VAL A 129 -1.31 -15.92 -8.84
CA VAL A 129 -0.40 -16.77 -8.06
C VAL A 129 -0.01 -16.04 -6.80
N VAL A 130 -0.09 -16.73 -5.67
CA VAL A 130 0.33 -16.22 -4.36
C VAL A 130 1.32 -17.21 -3.75
N GLU A 131 2.50 -16.72 -3.42
CA GLU A 131 3.51 -17.46 -2.66
C GLU A 131 3.70 -16.80 -1.31
N SER A 132 3.62 -17.59 -0.24
CA SER A 132 3.74 -17.08 1.13
C SER A 132 4.44 -18.11 2.01
N GLY A 133 5.46 -17.70 2.74
CA GLY A 133 6.16 -18.59 3.65
C GLY A 133 7.06 -17.82 4.60
N GLY A 134 8.14 -18.47 5.00
CA GLY A 134 9.10 -17.91 5.94
C GLY A 134 9.05 -18.57 7.32
N GLN A 135 9.98 -18.16 8.17
CA GLN A 135 10.05 -18.62 9.55
C GLN A 135 9.15 -17.76 10.44
N MET A 136 8.92 -18.20 11.68
CA MET A 136 8.19 -17.40 12.66
C MET A 136 8.85 -16.03 12.81
N ARG A 137 8.10 -14.95 12.55
CA ARG A 137 8.58 -13.54 12.51
C ARG A 137 9.57 -13.21 11.40
N SER A 138 9.59 -13.99 10.32
CA SER A 138 10.31 -13.68 9.09
C SER A 138 9.45 -14.14 7.91
N TYR A 139 8.28 -13.51 7.78
CA TYR A 139 7.35 -13.78 6.69
C TYR A 139 7.90 -13.19 5.40
N VAL A 140 7.81 -13.98 4.33
CA VAL A 140 8.20 -13.58 2.98
C VAL A 140 7.12 -14.05 2.03
N GLY A 141 6.85 -13.27 1.00
CA GLY A 141 5.95 -13.73 -0.04
C GLY A 141 5.79 -12.74 -1.18
N ARG A 142 5.03 -13.17 -2.17
CA ARG A 142 4.72 -12.41 -3.36
C ARG A 142 3.41 -12.87 -3.97
N ALA A 143 2.72 -11.95 -4.61
CA ALA A 143 1.51 -12.23 -5.36
C ALA A 143 1.60 -11.54 -6.71
N TRP A 144 1.17 -12.19 -7.79
CA TRP A 144 1.16 -11.58 -9.11
C TRP A 144 0.03 -12.12 -9.97
N LEU A 145 -0.34 -11.32 -10.98
CA LEU A 145 -1.26 -11.70 -12.04
C LEU A 145 -0.47 -12.26 -13.22
N PRO A 146 -0.53 -13.58 -13.53
CA PRO A 146 0.32 -14.18 -14.56
C PRO A 146 0.20 -13.51 -15.92
N ALA A 147 -1.03 -13.16 -16.33
CA ALA A 147 -1.31 -12.52 -17.61
C ALA A 147 -0.89 -11.05 -17.70
N ALA A 148 -0.54 -10.41 -16.58
CA ALA A 148 -0.18 -8.99 -16.54
C ALA A 148 1.28 -8.72 -16.17
N VAL A 149 2.11 -9.77 -16.07
CA VAL A 149 3.56 -9.59 -15.93
C VAL A 149 4.11 -8.98 -17.24
N PRO A 150 4.76 -7.81 -17.19
CA PRO A 150 5.31 -7.18 -18.38
C PRO A 150 6.35 -8.05 -19.08
N SER A 151 6.38 -8.03 -20.41
CA SER A 151 7.37 -8.82 -21.15
C SER A 151 8.80 -8.38 -20.80
N GLY A 152 9.64 -9.38 -20.50
CA GLY A 152 11.02 -9.18 -20.05
C GLY A 152 11.19 -8.77 -18.57
N PHE A 153 10.10 -8.69 -17.78
CA PHE A 153 10.20 -8.63 -16.33
C PHE A 153 10.37 -10.05 -15.76
N SER A 154 11.36 -10.27 -14.88
CA SER A 154 11.59 -11.57 -14.26
C SER A 154 10.83 -11.67 -12.93
N LEU A 155 10.13 -12.78 -12.70
CA LEU A 155 9.50 -13.04 -11.39
C LEU A 155 10.53 -13.11 -10.24
N ALA A 156 11.80 -13.35 -10.54
CA ALA A 156 12.89 -13.29 -9.55
C ALA A 156 13.15 -11.87 -9.01
N ASP A 157 12.61 -10.85 -9.67
CA ASP A 157 12.69 -9.44 -9.28
C ASP A 157 11.62 -9.02 -8.26
N LEU A 158 10.63 -9.90 -7.99
CA LEU A 158 9.65 -9.73 -6.92
C LEU A 158 10.28 -10.12 -5.58
N ARG A 159 10.67 -9.12 -4.76
CA ARG A 159 11.40 -9.30 -3.49
C ARG A 159 10.98 -8.32 -2.41
#